data_AF-A0A7W1TWH1-F1
#
_entry.id   AF-A0A7W1TWH1-F1
#
_cell.length_a   1.000
_cell.length_b   1.000
_cell.length_c   1.000
_cell.angle_alpha   90.00
_cell.angle_beta   90.00
_cell.angle_gamma   90.00
#
_symmetry.space_group_name_H-M   'P 1'
#
loop_
_entity.id
_entity.type
_entity.pdbx_description
1 polymer ?
#
loop_
_entity_poly.entity_id
_entity_poly.type
_entity_poly.pdbx_seq_one_letter_code
_entity_poly.pdbx_strand_id
1 'polypeptide(L)'
;MQTSISWHGPAKVAPELPASEATVQALSGLMHLHGRDQGRPRRIGLEVASIAAGTLAAQGTLAALIGRSRGHPVTRVKTSVLEA
;
A
#
# COMPACT_ATOMS: atom_id res chain seq x y z
N MET A 1 11.70 -7.64 -15.25
CA MET A 1 10.71 -6.65 -14.78
C MET A 1 10.65 -6.78 -13.27
N GLN A 2 10.92 -5.72 -12.54
CA GLN A 2 10.98 -5.74 -11.07
C GLN A 2 9.71 -5.12 -10.49
N THR A 3 9.04 -5.83 -9.58
CA THR A 3 7.90 -5.32 -8.83
C THR A 3 8.30 -5.25 -7.36
N SER A 4 8.06 -4.11 -6.70
CA SER A 4 8.37 -3.93 -5.29
C SER A 4 7.23 -3.25 -4.55
N ILE A 5 6.92 -3.75 -3.35
CA ILE A 5 6.02 -3.14 -2.39
C ILE A 5 6.87 -2.69 -1.20
N SER A 6 6.66 -1.46 -0.74
CA SER A 6 7.29 -0.92 0.47
C SER A 6 6.24 -0.54 1.50
N TRP A 7 6.61 -0.32 2.76
CA TRP A 7 5.63 0.11 3.76
C TRP A 7 5.12 1.52 3.52
N HIS A 8 6.02 2.47 3.27
CA HIS A 8 5.70 3.90 3.31
C HIS A 8 5.91 4.64 1.98
N GLY A 9 6.53 3.99 0.99
CA GLY A 9 6.81 4.63 -0.29
C GLY A 9 7.70 5.89 -0.12
N PRO A 10 7.37 7.01 -0.78
CA PRO A 10 8.07 8.28 -0.63
C PRO A 10 7.65 9.06 0.62
N ALA A 11 6.64 8.60 1.38
CA ALA A 11 6.14 9.33 2.54
C ALA A 11 7.20 9.38 3.66
N LYS A 12 7.35 10.56 4.25
CA LYS A 12 8.22 10.76 5.41
C LYS A 12 7.49 10.29 6.67
N VAL A 13 7.78 9.07 7.09
CA VAL A 13 7.29 8.49 8.34
C VAL A 13 8.39 8.56 9.38
N ALA A 14 8.02 8.87 10.62
CA ALA A 14 8.99 8.95 11.70
C ALA A 14 9.70 7.59 11.90
N PRO A 15 11.04 7.57 12.00
CA PRO A 15 11.83 6.33 11.94
C PRO A 15 11.57 5.36 13.10
N GLU A 16 11.04 5.85 14.22
CA GLU A 16 10.66 5.07 15.39
C GLU A 16 9.35 4.30 15.21
N LEU A 17 8.53 4.69 14.22
CA LEU A 17 7.27 4.00 13.96
C LEU A 17 7.54 2.65 13.28
N PRO A 18 7.00 1.53 13.81
CA PRO A 18 7.18 0.23 13.19
C PRO A 18 6.66 0.24 11.75
N ALA A 19 7.42 -0.34 10.82
CA ALA A 19 6.94 -0.58 9.46
C ALA A 19 5.95 -1.75 9.48
N SER A 20 4.66 -1.45 9.66
CA SER A 20 3.61 -2.44 9.89
C SER A 20 2.25 -1.98 9.37
N GLU A 21 1.34 -2.93 9.15
CA GLU A 21 -0.03 -2.66 8.75
C GLU A 21 -0.75 -1.79 9.77
N ALA A 22 -0.56 -2.06 11.06
CA ALA A 22 -1.18 -1.26 12.11
C ALA A 22 -0.71 0.20 12.04
N THR A 23 0.58 0.43 11.80
CA THR A 23 1.10 1.78 11.58
C THR A 23 0.47 2.43 10.37
N VAL A 24 0.38 1.74 9.23
CA VAL A 24 -0.24 2.29 8.01
C VAL A 24 -1.73 2.58 8.21
N GLN A 25 -2.49 1.69 8.84
CA GLN A 25 -3.90 1.94 9.13
C GLN A 25 -4.09 3.15 10.06
N ALA A 26 -3.15 3.39 10.99
CA ALA A 26 -3.17 4.57 11.83
C ALA A 26 -2.85 5.85 11.03
N LEU A 27 -1.77 5.82 10.23
CA LEU A 27 -1.31 6.96 9.43
C LEU A 27 -2.26 7.37 8.30
N SER A 28 -2.93 6.40 7.68
CA SER A 28 -3.91 6.63 6.60
C SER A 28 -5.28 7.12 7.09
N GLY A 29 -5.52 7.13 8.40
CA GLY A 29 -6.82 7.46 8.98
C GLY A 29 -7.85 6.33 8.92
N LEU A 30 -7.50 5.14 8.39
CA LEU A 30 -8.37 3.96 8.38
C LEU A 30 -8.89 3.61 9.79
N MET A 31 -8.02 3.71 10.81
CA MET A 31 -8.45 3.43 12.18
C MET A 31 -9.46 4.44 12.72
N HIS A 32 -9.29 5.71 12.37
CA HIS A 32 -10.21 6.77 12.77
C HIS A 32 -11.60 6.54 12.13
N LEU A 33 -11.62 6.18 10.85
CA LEU A 33 -12.86 5.86 10.13
C LEU A 33 -13.54 4.60 10.68
N HIS A 34 -12.78 3.53 10.91
CA HIS A 34 -13.32 2.24 11.37
C HIS A 34 -13.95 2.32 12.76
N GLY A 35 -13.40 3.14 13.66
CA GLY A 35 -13.90 3.28 15.03
C GLY A 35 -14.79 4.51 15.28
N ARG A 36 -15.22 5.20 14.21
CA ARG A 36 -15.96 6.46 14.31
C ARG A 36 -17.29 6.32 15.06
N ASP A 37 -17.99 5.21 14.88
CA ASP A 37 -19.24 4.87 15.56
C ASP A 37 -19.04 4.63 17.07
N GLN A 38 -17.83 4.22 17.48
CA GLN A 38 -17.45 3.97 18.86
C GLN A 38 -16.66 5.12 19.50
N GLY A 39 -16.50 6.24 18.78
CA GLY A 39 -15.82 7.44 19.29
C GLY A 39 -14.32 7.28 19.56
N ARG A 40 -13.66 6.24 19.05
CA ARG A 40 -12.21 6.00 19.25
C ARG A 40 -11.59 5.29 18.05
N PRO A 41 -10.34 5.58 17.66
CA PRO A 41 -9.67 4.85 16.60
C PRO A 41 -9.61 3.34 16.89
N ARG A 42 -9.89 2.53 15.88
CA ARG A 42 -9.83 1.07 15.97
C ARG A 42 -9.15 0.47 14.75
N ARG A 43 -8.24 -0.47 14.99
CA ARG A 43 -7.66 -1.30 13.93
C ARG A 43 -8.74 -2.14 13.24
N ILE A 44 -8.70 -2.22 11.91
CA ILE A 44 -9.44 -3.22 11.16
C ILE A 44 -8.72 -4.55 11.35
N GLY A 45 -9.42 -5.59 11.80
CA GLY A 45 -8.84 -6.91 12.13
C GLY A 45 -8.30 -7.71 10.94
N LEU A 46 -7.93 -7.05 9.85
CA LEU A 46 -7.42 -7.59 8.60
C LEU A 46 -6.22 -6.76 8.13
N GLU A 47 -5.38 -7.36 7.30
CA GLU A 47 -4.26 -6.70 6.62
C GLU A 47 -4.74 -5.93 5.38
N VAL A 48 -5.75 -5.07 5.54
CA VAL A 48 -6.49 -4.41 4.45
C VAL A 48 -5.60 -3.54 3.56
N ALA A 49 -4.70 -2.74 4.12
CA ALA A 49 -3.80 -1.89 3.34
C ALA A 49 -2.77 -2.75 2.59
N SER A 50 -2.25 -3.80 3.23
CA SER A 50 -1.34 -4.76 2.60
C SER A 50 -2.01 -5.53 1.44
N ILE A 51 -3.28 -5.92 1.60
CA ILE A 51 -4.07 -6.55 0.52
C ILE A 51 -4.28 -5.57 -0.64
N ALA A 52 -4.60 -4.31 -0.37
CA ALA A 52 -4.75 -3.28 -1.39
C ALA A 52 -3.43 -3.09 -2.17
N ALA A 53 -2.30 -2.96 -1.47
CA ALA A 53 -0.99 -2.82 -2.08
C ALA A 53 -0.59 -4.04 -2.92
N GLY A 54 -0.86 -5.26 -2.44
CA GLY A 54 -0.65 -6.50 -3.20
C GLY A 54 -1.49 -6.54 -4.48
N THR A 55 -2.75 -6.12 -4.39
CA THR A 55 -3.66 -6.06 -5.54
C THR A 55 -3.19 -5.05 -6.58
N LEU A 56 -2.82 -3.83 -6.15
CA LEU A 56 -2.26 -2.81 -7.02
C LEU A 56 -0.93 -3.24 -7.65
N ALA A 57 -0.06 -3.92 -6.89
CA ALA A 57 1.19 -4.45 -7.42
C ALA A 57 0.94 -5.51 -8.51
N ALA A 58 -0.04 -6.38 -8.32
CA ALA A 58 -0.44 -7.38 -9.32
C ALA A 58 -1.02 -6.71 -10.58
N GLN A 59 -1.93 -5.75 -10.42
CA GLN A 59 -2.50 -4.98 -11.53
C GLN A 59 -1.42 -4.19 -12.30
N GLY A 60 -0.53 -3.50 -11.59
CA GLY A 60 0.59 -2.78 -12.18
C GLY A 60 1.57 -3.70 -12.92
N THR A 61 1.82 -4.90 -12.38
CA THR A 61 2.62 -5.95 -13.03
C THR A 61 1.98 -6.38 -14.35
N LEU A 62 0.68 -6.68 -14.36
CA LEU A 62 -0.06 -7.04 -15.57
C LEU A 62 -0.05 -5.90 -16.60
N ALA A 63 -0.31 -4.66 -16.17
CA ALA A 63 -0.25 -3.48 -17.01
C ALA A 63 1.15 -3.30 -17.65
N ALA A 64 2.22 -3.51 -16.88
CA ALA A 64 3.58 -3.45 -17.38
C ALA A 64 3.88 -4.54 -18.42
N LEU A 65 3.40 -5.77 -18.22
CA LEU A 65 3.52 -6.86 -19.20
C LEU A 65 2.79 -6.54 -20.50
N ILE A 66 1.56 -6.02 -20.42
CA ILE A 66 0.78 -5.56 -21.58
C ILE A 66 1.50 -4.39 -22.28
N GLY A 67 2.05 -3.45 -21.52
CA GLY A 67 2.86 -2.35 -22.07
C GLY A 67 4.07 -2.87 -22.85
N ARG A 68 4.80 -3.83 -22.28
CA ARG A 68 5.95 -4.47 -22.94
C ARG A 68 5.56 -5.22 -24.20
N SER A 69 4.43 -5.95 -24.21
CA SER A 69 3.96 -6.63 -25.41
C SER A 69 3.55 -5.65 -26.52
N ARG A 70 3.26 -4.39 -26.16
CA ARG A 70 2.97 -3.29 -27.09
C ARG A 70 4.20 -2.44 -27.43
N GLY A 71 5.40 -2.85 -27.03
CA GLY A 71 6.65 -2.16 -27.34
C GLY A 71 7.05 -1.06 -26.35
N HIS A 72 6.34 -0.88 -25.24
CA HIS A 72 6.76 0.07 -24.20
C HIS A 72 7.84 -0.54 -23.30
N PRO A 73 8.97 0.16 -23.03
CA PRO A 73 10.07 -0.36 -22.25
C PRO A 73 9.83 -0.25 -20.72
N VAL A 74 8.72 -0.82 -20.22
CA VAL A 74 8.41 -0.79 -18.79
C VAL A 74 9.28 -1.81 -18.06
N THR A 75 10.17 -1.34 -17.18
CA THR A 75 11.13 -2.21 -16.47
C THR A 75 10.80 -2.41 -14.99
N ARG A 76 9.96 -1.54 -14.40
CA ARG A 76 9.72 -1.51 -12.96
C ARG A 76 8.29 -1.08 -12.61
N VAL A 77 7.74 -1.73 -11.58
CA VAL A 77 6.47 -1.38 -10.92
C VAL A 77 6.73 -1.17 -9.43
N LYS A 78 6.22 -0.09 -8.87
CA LYS A 78 6.39 0.27 -7.45
C LYS A 78 5.05 0.67 -6.87
N THR A 79 4.81 0.26 -5.63
CA THR A 79 3.72 0.78 -4.79
C THR A 79 4.16 0.73 -3.33
N SER A 80 3.35 1.26 -2.43
CA SER A 80 3.53 1.12 -0.99
C SER A 80 2.22 0.80 -0.28
N VAL A 81 2.32 0.21 0.90
CA VAL A 81 1.15 -0.09 1.74
C VAL A 81 0.42 1.20 2.14
N LEU A 82 1.15 2.30 2.33
CA LEU A 82 0.58 3.60 2.70
C LEU A 82 -0.09 4.37 1.55
N GLU A 83 0.37 4.20 0.29
CA GLU A 83 -0.19 4.91 -0.88
C GLU A 83 -1.25 4.12 -1.64
N ALA A 84 -1.39 2.83 -1.33
CA ALA A 84 -2.35 1.92 -1.96
C ALA A 84 -3.81 2.26 -1.61
#